data_AF-A0A969SXQ7-F1
#
_entry.id   AF-A0A969SXQ7-F1
#
_cell.length_a   1.000
_cell.length_b   1.000
_cell.length_c   1.000
_cell.angle_alpha   90.00
_cell.angle_beta   90.00
_cell.angle_gamma   90.00
#
_symmetry.space_group_name_H-M   'P 1'
#
loop_
_entity.id
_entity.type
_entity.pdbx_description
1 polymer ?
#
loop_
_entity_poly.entity_id
_entity_poly.type
_entity_poly.pdbx_seq_one_letter_code
_entity_poly.pdbx_strand_id
1 'polypeptide(L)'
;MKKSHFVLSSLALLFATVLLSCAQTPQTETTSTETNPAATTESVTSESAPANDTPGEAGIMQFRANGEDFVRQGFVSKDGWQIDFENVYIHITDAKAYETFTPYDPQAGGEPQPKQEISLVTEKTIDLAAGDQTAETILVNEVPAPPGRYNAISWKMTKAADGPANGAAIMMQGTATKDGQTNSLYDQN
;
A
#
# COMPACT_ATOMS: atom_id res chain seq x y z
N MET A 1 24.02 28.00 -48.07
CA MET A 1 22.95 29.02 -47.97
C MET A 1 21.60 28.34 -48.13
N LYS A 2 20.82 28.21 -47.06
CA LYS A 2 19.34 28.28 -47.06
C LYS A 2 18.87 28.13 -45.60
N LYS A 3 18.16 29.15 -45.16
CA LYS A 3 17.73 29.43 -43.78
C LYS A 3 16.48 28.59 -43.49
N SER A 4 16.41 27.96 -42.31
CA SER A 4 15.17 27.39 -41.78
C SER A 4 14.71 28.25 -40.61
N HIS A 5 13.43 28.62 -40.64
CA HIS A 5 12.82 29.62 -39.80
C HIS A 5 12.48 29.07 -38.42
N PHE A 6 12.95 29.79 -37.40
CA PHE A 6 12.56 29.69 -36.00
C PHE A 6 11.11 30.18 -35.86
N VAL A 7 10.24 29.40 -35.22
CA VAL A 7 8.91 29.87 -34.78
C VAL A 7 8.92 29.88 -33.26
N LEU A 8 9.13 31.07 -32.68
CA LEU A 8 8.76 31.37 -31.30
C LEU A 8 7.23 31.51 -31.25
N SER A 9 6.58 30.79 -30.35
CA SER A 9 5.21 31.12 -29.95
C SER A 9 5.21 31.53 -28.48
N SER A 10 4.87 32.79 -28.28
CA SER A 10 4.95 33.51 -27.02
C SER A 10 3.79 33.22 -26.08
N LEU A 11 4.16 33.16 -24.81
CA LEU A 11 3.36 33.31 -23.60
C LEU A 11 2.40 34.51 -23.67
N ALA A 12 1.15 34.31 -23.27
CA ALA A 12 0.23 35.38 -22.91
C ALA A 12 -0.44 35.06 -21.56
N LEU A 13 0.08 35.71 -20.51
CA LEU A 13 -0.58 35.88 -19.21
C LEU A 13 -1.81 36.76 -19.39
N LEU A 14 -2.94 36.38 -18.79
CA LEU A 14 -4.08 37.26 -18.55
C LEU A 14 -4.50 37.15 -17.08
N PHE A 15 -4.08 38.15 -16.31
CA PHE A 15 -4.63 38.49 -15.01
C PHE A 15 -5.92 39.30 -15.21
N ALA A 16 -6.99 38.91 -14.54
CA ALA A 16 -8.13 39.79 -14.26
C ALA A 16 -8.75 39.41 -12.91
N THR A 17 -8.60 40.32 -11.95
CA THR A 17 -9.22 40.35 -10.62
C THR A 17 -10.68 40.82 -10.69
N VAL A 18 -11.58 40.22 -9.90
CA VAL A 18 -12.82 40.86 -9.43
C VAL A 18 -13.05 40.47 -7.95
N LEU A 19 -13.19 41.49 -7.11
CA LEU A 19 -13.62 41.46 -5.70
C LEU A 19 -15.16 41.64 -5.61
N LEU A 20 -15.69 41.52 -4.39
CA LEU A 20 -17.10 41.64 -3.91
C LEU A 20 -17.85 40.30 -3.87
N SER A 21 -18.70 39.98 -2.90
CA SER A 21 -19.10 40.56 -1.61
C SER A 21 -20.11 39.57 -0.98
N CYS A 22 -20.24 39.62 0.35
CA CYS A 22 -21.20 38.99 1.27
C CYS A 22 -22.47 38.32 0.71
N ALA A 23 -22.78 37.13 1.25
CA ALA A 23 -24.12 36.84 1.78
C ALA A 23 -24.04 35.67 2.78
N GLN A 24 -24.14 36.02 4.06
CA GLN A 24 -24.24 35.12 5.19
C GLN A 24 -25.50 35.54 5.95
N THR A 25 -26.42 34.59 6.15
CA THR A 25 -27.63 34.78 6.95
C THR A 25 -28.17 33.40 7.34
N PRO A 26 -28.91 33.26 8.45
CA PRO A 26 -28.53 33.60 9.82
C PRO A 26 -28.77 32.40 10.77
N GLN A 27 -28.08 32.34 11.90
CA GLN A 27 -28.66 31.73 13.09
C GLN A 27 -28.54 32.68 14.29
N THR A 28 -29.71 33.19 14.62
CA THR A 28 -30.20 33.87 15.82
C THR A 28 -29.48 33.46 17.12
N GLU A 29 -28.87 34.44 17.80
CA GLU A 29 -29.18 34.91 19.18
C GLU A 29 -29.58 33.84 20.23
N THR A 30 -29.12 33.80 21.50
CA THR A 30 -28.58 34.84 22.38
C THR A 30 -28.15 34.21 23.72
N THR A 31 -27.00 34.66 24.25
CA THR A 31 -26.67 34.98 25.66
C THR A 31 -26.68 33.92 26.78
N SER A 32 -25.45 33.67 27.26
CA SER A 32 -24.92 33.81 28.64
C SER A 32 -25.62 33.05 29.80
N THR A 33 -24.96 32.44 30.77
CA THR A 33 -23.83 32.91 31.60
C THR A 33 -23.35 31.72 32.45
N GLU A 34 -22.05 31.65 32.71
CA GLU A 34 -21.35 31.21 33.94
C GLU A 34 -22.12 30.38 34.99
N THR A 35 -21.54 29.25 35.43
CA THR A 35 -21.13 28.94 36.84
C THR A 35 -20.97 27.41 37.01
N ASN A 36 -19.74 26.96 37.25
CA ASN A 36 -19.41 25.69 37.94
C ASN A 36 -19.56 25.97 39.45
N PRO A 37 -20.02 25.06 40.37
CA PRO A 37 -19.54 23.68 40.46
C PRO A 37 -20.50 22.62 41.06
N ALA A 38 -20.38 21.35 40.66
CA ALA A 38 -20.59 20.20 41.55
C ALA A 38 -20.17 18.89 40.88
N ALA A 39 -19.38 18.11 41.61
CA ALA A 39 -18.97 16.77 41.25
C ALA A 39 -20.17 15.82 41.11
N THR A 40 -20.25 15.14 39.96
CA THR A 40 -21.04 13.92 39.80
C THR A 40 -20.11 12.85 39.25
N THR A 41 -19.89 11.84 40.08
CA THR A 41 -19.24 10.58 39.73
C THR A 41 -20.09 9.88 38.66
N GLU A 42 -19.68 9.98 37.39
CA GLU A 42 -20.19 9.10 36.35
C GLU A 42 -19.34 7.82 36.32
N SER A 43 -19.91 6.77 36.89
CA SER A 43 -19.50 5.40 36.65
C SER A 43 -19.65 5.09 35.16
N VAL A 44 -18.53 5.09 34.44
CA VAL A 44 -18.44 4.56 33.08
C VAL A 44 -18.64 3.06 33.16
N THR A 45 -19.86 2.61 32.89
CA THR A 45 -20.15 1.21 32.58
C THR A 45 -19.45 0.89 31.26
N SER A 46 -18.30 0.22 31.34
CA SER A 46 -17.70 -0.47 30.20
C SER A 46 -18.64 -1.60 29.80
N GLU A 47 -19.47 -1.34 28.79
CA GLU A 47 -20.26 -2.38 28.15
C GLU A 47 -19.36 -3.18 27.22
N SER A 48 -18.67 -4.16 27.79
CA SER A 48 -18.05 -5.26 27.04
C SER A 48 -19.17 -6.09 26.43
N ALA A 49 -19.38 -5.92 25.13
CA ALA A 49 -20.21 -6.80 24.32
C ALA A 49 -19.76 -8.27 24.53
N PRO A 50 -20.69 -9.22 24.70
CA PRO A 50 -20.31 -10.62 24.86
C PRO A 50 -19.65 -11.12 23.57
N ALA A 51 -18.45 -11.66 23.71
CA ALA A 51 -17.84 -12.47 22.66
C ALA A 51 -18.72 -13.71 22.46
N ASN A 52 -19.48 -13.73 21.36
CA ASN A 52 -20.14 -14.95 20.91
C ASN A 52 -19.07 -15.89 20.35
N ASP A 53 -18.48 -16.73 21.20
CA ASP A 53 -17.55 -17.80 20.85
C ASP A 53 -18.27 -19.03 20.27
N THR A 54 -19.23 -18.82 19.36
CA THR A 54 -19.68 -19.90 18.49
C THR A 54 -18.73 -19.92 17.30
N PRO A 55 -18.00 -21.03 17.02
CA PRO A 55 -17.18 -21.11 15.83
C PRO A 55 -18.09 -20.92 14.61
N GLY A 56 -18.03 -19.75 13.99
CA GLY A 56 -18.71 -19.50 12.73
C GLY A 56 -18.10 -20.36 11.63
N GLU A 57 -18.85 -20.55 10.55
CA GLU A 57 -18.36 -21.27 9.37
C GLU A 57 -17.07 -20.62 8.85
N ALA A 58 -16.09 -21.45 8.47
CA ALA A 58 -14.84 -20.95 7.91
C ALA A 58 -15.09 -20.22 6.58
N GLY A 59 -14.52 -19.03 6.44
CA GLY A 59 -14.48 -18.30 5.18
C GLY A 59 -13.21 -18.63 4.38
N ILE A 60 -13.00 -17.90 3.29
CA ILE A 60 -11.77 -17.94 2.50
C ILE A 60 -10.98 -16.66 2.73
N MET A 61 -9.73 -16.79 3.14
CA MET A 61 -8.77 -15.70 3.18
C MET A 61 -7.95 -15.69 1.89
N GLN A 62 -7.92 -14.53 1.22
CA GLN A 62 -7.08 -14.30 0.05
C GLN A 62 -5.78 -13.60 0.46
N PHE A 63 -4.64 -14.18 0.11
CA PHE A 63 -3.34 -13.52 0.22
C PHE A 63 -2.97 -12.93 -1.14
N ARG A 64 -2.72 -11.62 -1.18
CA ARG A 64 -2.45 -10.87 -2.41
C ARG A 64 -1.17 -10.06 -2.29
N ALA A 65 -0.46 -9.89 -3.40
CA ALA A 65 0.75 -9.07 -3.50
C ALA A 65 0.51 -7.86 -4.42
N ASN A 66 1.17 -6.75 -4.10
CA ASN A 66 1.15 -5.53 -4.91
C ASN A 66 2.59 -5.03 -5.11
N GLY A 67 2.93 -4.70 -6.35
CA GLY A 67 4.22 -4.09 -6.71
C GLY A 67 4.25 -2.57 -6.60
N GLU A 68 3.13 -1.94 -6.22
CA GLU A 68 2.90 -0.50 -6.37
C GLU A 68 2.96 -0.03 -7.83
N ASP A 69 2.57 1.22 -8.07
CA ASP A 69 2.50 1.78 -9.43
C ASP A 69 3.87 1.83 -10.12
N PHE A 70 4.95 2.06 -9.37
CA PHE A 70 6.29 2.22 -9.95
C PHE A 70 6.85 0.94 -10.58
N VAL A 71 6.41 -0.25 -10.13
CA VAL A 71 6.83 -1.51 -10.75
C VAL A 71 6.20 -1.68 -12.13
N ARG A 72 4.99 -1.14 -12.35
CA ARG A 72 4.25 -1.30 -13.62
C ARG A 72 4.35 -0.11 -14.56
N GLN A 73 4.51 1.09 -14.01
CA GLN A 73 4.60 2.35 -14.75
C GLN A 73 6.05 2.76 -15.00
N GLY A 74 7.01 2.13 -14.32
CA GLY A 74 8.38 2.60 -14.28
C GLY A 74 8.51 3.90 -13.49
N PHE A 75 9.70 4.50 -13.54
CA PHE A 75 9.97 5.80 -12.95
C PHE A 75 11.18 6.48 -13.61
N VAL A 76 11.28 7.81 -13.44
CA VAL A 76 12.45 8.57 -13.89
C VAL A 76 13.42 8.74 -12.72
N SER A 77 14.67 8.31 -12.88
CA SER A 77 15.73 8.49 -11.90
C SER A 77 16.11 9.98 -11.75
N LYS A 78 16.80 10.32 -10.65
CA LYS A 78 17.25 11.71 -10.40
C LYS A 78 18.20 12.25 -11.47
N ASP A 79 18.94 11.37 -12.14
CA ASP A 79 19.85 11.69 -13.23
C ASP A 79 19.20 11.54 -14.62
N GLY A 80 17.88 11.31 -14.69
CA GLY A 80 17.08 11.43 -15.91
C GLY A 80 16.97 10.15 -16.75
N TRP A 81 17.20 8.98 -16.17
CA TRP A 81 16.92 7.70 -16.83
C TRP A 81 15.45 7.33 -16.61
N GLN A 82 14.73 7.06 -17.69
CA GLN A 82 13.48 6.32 -17.61
C GLN A 82 13.80 4.86 -17.32
N ILE A 83 13.30 4.33 -16.21
CA ILE A 83 13.46 2.94 -15.78
C ILE A 83 12.09 2.27 -15.92
N ASP A 84 12.03 1.23 -16.74
CA ASP A 84 10.85 0.39 -16.93
C ASP A 84 11.18 -1.03 -16.52
N PHE A 85 10.26 -1.72 -15.85
CA PHE A 85 10.43 -3.12 -15.46
C PHE A 85 9.60 -4.02 -16.35
N GLU A 86 10.23 -5.05 -16.92
CA GLU A 86 9.51 -6.14 -17.57
C GLU A 86 9.08 -7.21 -16.56
N ASN A 87 9.93 -7.49 -15.56
CA ASN A 87 9.66 -8.44 -14.48
C ASN A 87 10.26 -7.95 -13.16
N VAL A 88 9.52 -8.15 -12.07
CA VAL A 88 10.03 -7.97 -10.71
C VAL A 88 9.62 -9.17 -9.89
N TYR A 89 10.47 -10.19 -9.84
CA TYR A 89 10.21 -11.39 -9.08
C TYR A 89 10.60 -11.20 -7.61
N ILE A 90 9.70 -11.60 -6.72
CA ILE A 90 9.99 -11.79 -5.31
C ILE A 90 9.75 -13.25 -4.93
N HIS A 91 10.60 -13.80 -4.06
CA HIS A 91 10.40 -15.11 -3.48
C HIS A 91 10.01 -14.97 -2.00
N ILE A 92 8.75 -15.29 -1.69
CA ILE A 92 8.19 -15.23 -0.35
C ILE A 92 8.16 -16.64 0.25
N THR A 93 8.57 -16.75 1.52
CA THR A 93 8.43 -17.97 2.32
C THR A 93 7.77 -17.69 3.66
N ASP A 94 7.22 -18.73 4.29
CA ASP A 94 6.64 -18.70 5.64
C ASP A 94 5.65 -17.54 5.88
N ALA A 95 4.77 -17.25 4.91
CA ALA A 95 3.81 -16.16 5.08
C ALA A 95 2.64 -16.62 5.95
N LYS A 96 2.29 -15.81 6.95
CA LYS A 96 1.29 -16.12 7.98
C LYS A 96 0.46 -14.90 8.32
N ALA A 97 -0.84 -15.10 8.54
CA ALA A 97 -1.74 -14.10 9.10
C ALA A 97 -2.06 -14.43 10.56
N TYR A 98 -2.21 -13.40 11.38
CA TYR A 98 -2.47 -13.53 12.81
C TYR A 98 -3.66 -12.70 13.27
N GLU A 99 -4.51 -13.30 14.10
CA GLU A 99 -5.36 -12.57 15.04
C GLU A 99 -4.59 -12.48 16.37
N THR A 100 -4.32 -11.27 16.84
CA THR A 100 -3.50 -11.05 18.04
C THR A 100 -4.33 -10.62 19.25
N PHE A 101 -3.91 -10.99 20.47
CA PHE A 101 -4.58 -10.55 21.71
C PHE A 101 -4.51 -9.04 21.93
N THR A 102 -3.34 -8.44 21.68
CA THR A 102 -3.11 -7.00 21.70
C THR A 102 -2.81 -6.53 20.28
N PRO A 103 -3.28 -5.35 19.84
CA PRO A 103 -2.91 -4.82 18.54
C PRO A 103 -1.39 -4.88 18.32
N TYR A 104 -0.95 -5.45 17.20
CA TYR A 104 0.46 -5.53 16.87
C TYR A 104 1.01 -4.12 16.60
N ASP A 105 2.13 -3.78 17.26
CA ASP A 105 2.90 -2.56 17.01
C ASP A 105 4.11 -2.88 16.11
N PRO A 106 4.03 -2.58 14.80
CA PRO A 106 5.14 -2.84 13.89
C PRO A 106 6.37 -1.95 14.13
N GLN A 107 6.23 -0.83 14.87
CA GLN A 107 7.33 0.10 15.15
C GLN A 107 8.16 -0.36 16.36
N ALA A 108 7.51 -0.96 17.36
CA ALA A 108 8.21 -1.61 18.48
C ALA A 108 8.98 -2.87 18.03
N GLY A 109 8.52 -3.51 16.96
CA GLY A 109 9.07 -4.75 16.43
C GLY A 109 8.73 -5.97 17.29
N GLY A 110 9.37 -7.10 16.99
CA GLY A 110 9.13 -8.39 17.65
C GLY A 110 8.08 -9.25 16.94
N GLU A 111 7.90 -10.47 17.45
CA GLU A 111 6.96 -11.43 16.87
C GLU A 111 5.52 -11.17 17.36
N PRO A 112 4.50 -11.27 16.48
CA PRO A 112 3.10 -11.22 16.89
C PRO A 112 2.80 -12.23 18.01
N GLN A 113 1.89 -11.88 18.91
CA GLN A 113 1.38 -12.78 19.96
C GLN A 113 -0.01 -13.30 19.54
N PRO A 114 -0.09 -14.44 18.83
CA PRO A 114 -1.32 -14.87 18.21
C PRO A 114 -2.29 -15.50 19.21
N LYS A 115 -3.55 -15.12 19.07
CA LYS A 115 -4.70 -15.93 19.47
C LYS A 115 -4.99 -16.99 18.40
N GLN A 116 -4.81 -16.64 17.12
CA GLN A 116 -4.97 -17.52 15.97
C GLN A 116 -3.92 -17.21 14.91
N GLU A 117 -3.48 -18.25 14.20
CA GLU A 117 -2.50 -18.17 13.11
C GLU A 117 -3.03 -18.96 11.90
N ILE A 118 -2.86 -18.40 10.70
CA ILE A 118 -3.16 -19.06 9.43
C ILE A 118 -1.91 -19.04 8.56
N SER A 119 -1.49 -20.22 8.10
CA SER A 119 -0.43 -20.34 7.10
C SER A 119 -0.98 -19.94 5.74
N LEU A 120 -0.46 -18.85 5.17
CA LEU A 120 -0.90 -18.33 3.88
C LEU A 120 -0.14 -18.96 2.73
N VAL A 121 1.17 -19.12 2.88
CA VAL A 121 2.02 -19.76 1.86
C VAL A 121 3.33 -20.25 2.50
N THR A 122 3.75 -21.46 2.12
CA THR A 122 5.05 -22.00 2.53
C THR A 122 6.17 -21.38 1.69
N GLU A 123 6.02 -21.40 0.37
CA GLU A 123 6.94 -20.76 -0.58
C GLU A 123 6.22 -20.38 -1.87
N LYS A 124 6.57 -19.23 -2.47
CA LYS A 124 6.08 -18.81 -3.79
C LYS A 124 6.98 -17.73 -4.39
N THR A 125 7.33 -17.90 -5.67
CA THR A 125 7.87 -16.81 -6.50
C THR A 125 6.72 -16.09 -7.21
N ILE A 126 6.69 -14.77 -7.12
CA ILE A 126 5.62 -13.90 -7.64
C ILE A 126 6.25 -12.82 -8.51
N ASP A 127 5.70 -12.56 -9.69
CA ASP A 127 6.08 -11.41 -10.52
C ASP A 127 5.19 -10.21 -10.20
N LEU A 128 5.75 -9.21 -9.54
CA LEU A 128 5.05 -7.97 -9.17
C LEU A 128 4.74 -7.07 -10.37
N ALA A 129 5.46 -7.24 -11.49
CA ALA A 129 5.21 -6.51 -12.73
C ALA A 129 4.14 -7.18 -13.60
N ALA A 130 3.54 -8.29 -13.16
CA ALA A 130 2.49 -8.96 -13.91
C ALA A 130 1.25 -8.06 -14.08
N GLY A 131 0.79 -7.95 -15.33
CA GLY A 131 -0.36 -7.15 -15.72
C GLY A 131 0.04 -5.74 -16.20
N ASP A 132 -0.96 -4.94 -16.57
CA ASP A 132 -0.76 -3.54 -16.96
C ASP A 132 -0.95 -2.60 -15.75
N GLN A 133 -0.84 -1.29 -16.01
CA GLN A 133 -0.99 -0.24 -14.99
C GLN A 133 -2.35 -0.24 -14.29
N THR A 134 -3.35 -0.96 -14.82
CA THR A 134 -4.71 -1.06 -14.27
C THR A 134 -5.04 -2.45 -13.70
N ALA A 135 -4.11 -3.41 -13.78
CA ALA A 135 -4.36 -4.76 -13.33
C ALA A 135 -4.63 -4.80 -11.81
N GLU A 136 -5.42 -5.77 -11.36
CA GLU A 136 -5.64 -5.99 -9.94
C GLU A 136 -4.34 -6.41 -9.22
N THR A 137 -4.40 -6.42 -7.89
CA THR A 137 -3.34 -7.04 -7.07
C THR A 137 -3.28 -8.54 -7.34
N ILE A 138 -2.07 -9.09 -7.30
CA ILE A 138 -1.80 -10.47 -7.70
C ILE A 138 -2.28 -11.41 -6.61
N LEU A 139 -3.19 -12.33 -6.95
CA LEU A 139 -3.62 -13.39 -6.04
C LEU A 139 -2.49 -14.42 -5.87
N VAL A 140 -1.95 -14.51 -4.66
CA VAL A 140 -0.84 -15.41 -4.32
C VAL A 140 -1.38 -16.79 -3.92
N ASN A 141 -2.37 -16.80 -3.03
CA ASN A 141 -3.02 -18.01 -2.53
C ASN A 141 -4.40 -17.70 -1.92
N GLU A 142 -5.21 -18.76 -1.78
CA GLU A 142 -6.46 -18.75 -1.02
C GLU A 142 -6.44 -19.89 0.00
N VAL A 143 -6.83 -19.61 1.24
CA VAL A 143 -6.84 -20.62 2.32
C VAL A 143 -8.11 -20.50 3.15
N PRO A 144 -8.69 -21.62 3.63
CA PRO A 144 -9.77 -21.57 4.62
C PRO A 144 -9.30 -20.87 5.90
N ALA A 145 -10.14 -20.01 6.45
CA ALA A 145 -9.86 -19.28 7.68
C ALA A 145 -11.11 -19.18 8.56
N PRO A 146 -11.03 -19.50 9.86
CA PRO A 146 -12.11 -19.20 10.78
C PRO A 146 -12.41 -17.70 10.81
N PRO A 147 -13.66 -17.30 11.10
CA PRO A 147 -13.99 -15.90 11.33
C PRO A 147 -13.10 -15.29 12.41
N GLY A 148 -12.58 -14.09 12.17
CA GLY A 148 -11.63 -13.45 13.06
C GLY A 148 -11.16 -12.09 12.55
N ARG A 149 -10.47 -11.34 13.42
CA ARG A 149 -9.86 -10.05 13.07
C ARG A 149 -8.36 -10.22 12.90
N TYR A 150 -7.95 -10.64 11.71
CA TYR A 150 -6.54 -10.79 11.37
C TYR A 150 -5.92 -9.42 11.13
N ASN A 151 -5.06 -9.00 12.04
CA ASN A 151 -4.53 -7.64 12.13
C ASN A 151 -3.00 -7.60 12.09
N ALA A 152 -2.35 -8.73 11.87
CA ALA A 152 -0.92 -8.81 11.61
C ALA A 152 -0.63 -9.86 10.53
N ILE A 153 0.44 -9.64 9.79
CA ILE A 153 0.97 -10.57 8.79
C ILE A 153 2.49 -10.60 8.93
N SER A 154 3.10 -11.77 8.76
CA SER A 154 4.54 -11.93 8.65
C SER A 154 4.86 -12.74 7.41
N TRP A 155 6.05 -12.55 6.87
CA TRP A 155 6.62 -13.38 5.84
C TRP A 155 8.14 -13.28 5.87
N LYS A 156 8.81 -14.18 5.16
CA LYS A 156 10.24 -14.12 4.91
C LYS A 156 10.51 -13.95 3.42
N MET A 157 11.68 -13.42 3.12
CA MET A 157 12.22 -13.40 1.77
C MET A 157 13.53 -14.17 1.77
N THR A 158 13.52 -15.32 1.11
CA THR A 158 14.66 -16.21 0.98
C THR A 158 15.02 -16.34 -0.48
N LYS A 159 16.25 -16.80 -0.77
CA LYS A 159 16.64 -17.09 -2.15
C LYS A 159 15.77 -18.23 -2.71
N ALA A 160 15.22 -18.05 -3.90
CA ALA A 160 14.49 -19.12 -4.57
C ALA A 160 15.45 -20.26 -4.94
N ALA A 161 15.02 -21.51 -4.75
CA ALA A 161 15.81 -22.68 -5.13
C ALA A 161 15.78 -22.94 -6.65
N ASP A 162 14.75 -22.44 -7.34
CA ASP A 162 14.53 -22.61 -8.76
C ASP A 162 13.69 -21.46 -9.36
N GLY A 163 13.32 -21.60 -10.64
CA GLY A 163 12.46 -20.66 -11.35
C GLY A 163 13.15 -19.37 -11.77
N PRO A 164 12.36 -18.35 -12.19
CA PRO A 164 12.89 -17.10 -12.73
C PRO A 164 13.80 -16.33 -11.77
N ALA A 165 13.58 -16.46 -10.46
CA ALA A 165 14.37 -15.82 -9.42
C ALA A 165 15.43 -16.74 -8.79
N ASN A 166 15.81 -17.86 -9.44
CA ASN A 166 16.74 -18.83 -8.86
C ASN A 166 18.02 -18.16 -8.33
N GLY A 167 18.33 -18.42 -7.06
CA GLY A 167 19.48 -17.87 -6.36
C GLY A 167 19.28 -16.46 -5.79
N ALA A 168 18.12 -15.84 -5.98
CA ALA A 168 17.78 -14.51 -5.51
C ALA A 168 16.48 -14.50 -4.71
N ALA A 169 16.37 -13.60 -3.74
CA ALA A 169 15.11 -13.31 -3.04
C ALA A 169 14.30 -12.25 -3.80
N ILE A 170 15.00 -11.33 -4.48
CA ILE A 170 14.44 -10.36 -5.42
C ILE A 170 15.23 -10.42 -6.72
N MET A 171 14.53 -10.48 -7.85
CA MET A 171 15.14 -10.40 -9.17
C MET A 171 14.37 -9.41 -10.03
N MET A 172 15.09 -8.41 -10.56
CA MET A 172 14.52 -7.34 -11.37
C MET A 172 15.07 -7.42 -12.79
N GLN A 173 14.16 -7.37 -13.76
CA GLN A 173 14.45 -7.29 -15.19
C GLN A 173 13.75 -6.07 -15.74
N GLY A 174 14.51 -5.23 -16.43
CA GLY A 174 14.02 -3.95 -16.90
C GLY A 174 14.88 -3.37 -18.01
N THR A 175 14.54 -2.16 -18.39
CA THR A 175 15.36 -1.30 -19.23
C THR A 175 15.52 0.09 -18.60
N ALA A 176 16.68 0.69 -18.81
CA ALA A 176 16.96 2.07 -18.48
C ALA A 176 17.25 2.84 -19.77
N THR A 177 16.48 3.88 -20.06
CA THR A 177 16.60 4.68 -21.29
C THR A 177 16.86 6.16 -20.99
N LYS A 178 17.84 6.76 -21.67
CA LYS A 178 18.16 8.19 -21.60
C LYS A 178 18.84 8.65 -22.88
N ASP A 179 18.41 9.79 -23.44
CA ASP A 179 19.04 10.42 -24.62
C ASP A 179 19.24 9.46 -25.82
N GLY A 180 18.30 8.53 -26.01
CA GLY A 180 18.34 7.52 -27.07
C GLY A 180 19.26 6.33 -26.79
N GLN A 181 19.94 6.29 -25.63
CA GLN A 181 20.66 5.13 -25.12
C GLN A 181 19.72 4.26 -24.28
N THR A 182 19.75 2.94 -24.51
CA THR A 182 19.02 1.95 -23.70
C THR A 182 20.00 0.93 -23.14
N ASN A 183 19.91 0.67 -21.84
CA ASN A 183 20.67 -0.36 -21.14
C ASN A 183 19.69 -1.37 -20.53
N SER A 184 19.99 -2.67 -20.61
CA SER A 184 19.25 -3.69 -19.89
C SER A 184 19.57 -3.63 -18.39
N LEU A 185 18.55 -3.80 -17.56
CA LEU A 185 18.65 -3.97 -16.12
C LEU A 185 18.47 -5.45 -15.80
N TYR A 186 19.43 -6.00 -15.07
CA TYR A 186 19.37 -7.35 -14.51
C TYR A 186 20.03 -7.32 -13.14
N ASP A 187 19.23 -7.46 -12.09
CA ASP A 187 19.70 -7.42 -10.71
C ASP A 187 19.17 -8.63 -9.92
N GLN A 188 20.04 -9.19 -9.09
CA GLN A 188 19.78 -10.36 -8.25
C GLN A 188 20.26 -10.05 -6.82
N ASN A 189 19.34 -9.97 -5.86
CA ASN A 189 19.64 -9.77 -4.43
C ASN A 189 19.14 -10.95 -3.57
#